data_AF-A0A6N8DV01-F1
#
_entry.id   AF-A0A6N8DV01-F1
#
_cell.length_a   1.000
_cell.length_b   1.000
_cell.length_c   1.000
_cell.angle_alpha   90.00
_cell.angle_beta   90.00
_cell.angle_gamma   90.00
#
_symmetry.space_group_name_H-M   'P 1'
#
loop_
_entity.id
_entity.type
_entity.pdbx_description
1 polymer ?
#
loop_
_entity_poly.entity_id
_entity_poly.type
_entity_poly.pdbx_seq_one_letter_code
_entity_poly.pdbx_strand_id
1 'polypeptide(L)'
;MQQQAFFTMRAGRLERIPVDRSEDGILDLSTHFAAEQSAAMMTAPGEVRKETARLLTELSLDLEAVRDAIKIAISSGLIEEAISALEELRDLSFVDANHVAPIVRTAFTTRRAEIARELHALLCAAYEKLTGRCVEIERRA
;
A
#
# COMPACT_ATOMS: atom_id res chain seq x y z
N MET A 1 27.00 17.39 9.39
CA MET A 1 25.71 17.02 8.77
C MET A 1 25.62 15.51 8.73
N GLN A 2 24.90 14.88 9.67
CA GLN A 2 24.76 13.43 9.71
C GLN A 2 23.54 13.02 8.88
N GLN A 3 23.78 12.36 7.74
CA GLN A 3 22.75 11.73 6.91
C GLN A 3 22.17 10.53 7.68
N GLN A 4 20.90 10.61 8.08
CA GLN A 4 20.18 9.48 8.67
C GLN A 4 19.89 8.45 7.56
N ALA A 5 20.26 7.20 7.80
CA ALA A 5 20.04 6.11 6.85
C ALA A 5 18.95 5.17 7.39
N PHE A 6 18.01 4.80 6.54
CA PHE A 6 16.98 3.81 6.83
C PHE A 6 17.53 2.40 6.57
N PHE A 7 17.10 1.42 7.36
CA PHE A 7 17.61 0.05 7.31
C PHE A 7 16.47 -0.93 7.04
N THR A 8 16.75 -2.00 6.28
CA THR A 8 15.85 -3.14 6.06
C THR A 8 16.56 -4.46 6.37
N MET A 9 15.79 -5.53 6.56
CA MET A 9 16.28 -6.87 6.84
C MET A 9 16.12 -7.76 5.60
N ARG A 10 17.25 -8.20 5.00
CA ARG A 10 17.26 -9.18 3.89
C ARG A 10 18.12 -10.37 4.28
N ALA A 11 17.59 -11.59 4.15
CA ALA A 11 18.27 -12.85 4.49
C ALA A 11 18.95 -12.86 5.89
N GLY A 12 18.31 -12.23 6.89
CA GLY A 12 18.83 -12.18 8.27
C GLY A 12 19.95 -11.15 8.52
N ARG A 13 20.21 -10.23 7.58
CA ARG A 13 21.19 -9.14 7.75
C ARG A 13 20.55 -7.76 7.58
N LEU A 14 21.02 -6.82 8.39
CA LEU A 14 20.59 -5.41 8.38
C LEU A 14 21.33 -4.66 7.26
N GLU A 15 20.59 -4.24 6.24
CA GLU A 15 21.14 -3.54 5.06
C GLU A 15 20.64 -2.08 5.01
N ARG A 16 21.53 -1.17 4.60
CA ARG A 16 21.28 0.28 4.50
C ARG A 16 20.55 0.57 3.19
N ILE A 17 19.40 1.24 3.25
CA ILE A 17 18.59 1.61 2.07
C ILE A 17 19.25 2.82 1.38
N PRO A 18 19.77 2.68 0.16
CA PRO A 18 20.15 3.82 -0.66
C PRO A 18 18.89 4.49 -1.23
N VAL A 19 18.81 5.80 -1.12
CA VAL A 19 17.73 6.60 -1.73
C VAL A 19 18.06 6.77 -3.22
N ASP A 20 17.72 5.74 -3.99
CA ASP A 20 17.40 5.82 -5.41
C ASP A 20 16.49 4.63 -5.74
N ARG A 21 15.30 4.91 -6.27
CA ARG A 21 14.18 3.95 -6.42
C ARG A 21 14.53 2.80 -7.37
N SER A 22 14.08 1.56 -7.07
CA SER A 22 13.69 0.58 -8.11
C SER A 22 13.00 -0.70 -7.59
N GLU A 23 11.93 -1.09 -8.31
CA GLU A 23 11.34 -2.42 -8.60
C GLU A 23 11.06 -3.51 -7.52
N ASP A 24 11.63 -3.45 -6.32
CA ASP A 24 11.67 -4.62 -5.39
C ASP A 24 10.60 -4.64 -4.26
N GLY A 25 9.47 -3.93 -4.42
CA GLY A 25 8.35 -4.05 -3.45
C GLY A 25 8.57 -3.32 -2.11
N ILE A 26 9.42 -2.30 -2.07
CA ILE A 26 9.49 -1.37 -0.92
C ILE A 26 8.61 -0.16 -1.22
N LEU A 27 7.64 0.08 -0.35
CA LEU A 27 6.72 1.22 -0.43
C LEU A 27 7.46 2.51 -0.02
N ASP A 28 7.88 3.31 -1.01
CA ASP A 28 8.43 4.66 -0.79
C ASP A 28 7.32 5.63 -0.40
N LEU A 29 7.05 5.71 0.91
CA LEU A 29 6.02 6.57 1.47
C LEU A 29 6.44 8.04 1.60
N SER A 30 7.67 8.40 1.23
CA SER A 30 8.18 9.77 1.39
C SER A 30 7.41 10.79 0.55
N THR A 31 6.89 10.37 -0.61
CA THR A 31 6.01 11.20 -1.46
C THR A 31 4.57 11.26 -0.97
N HIS A 32 4.19 10.40 -0.03
CA HIS A 32 2.82 10.25 0.44
C HIS A 32 2.59 10.90 1.81
N PHE A 33 3.65 11.30 2.50
CA PHE A 33 3.56 12.05 3.74
C PHE A 33 3.52 13.55 3.50
N ALA A 34 2.70 14.25 4.26
CA ALA A 34 2.85 15.69 4.37
C ALA A 34 4.26 16.01 4.90
N ALA A 35 4.90 17.06 4.40
CA ALA A 35 6.25 17.43 4.82
C ALA A 35 6.39 17.56 6.35
N GLU A 36 5.32 18.03 7.00
CA GLU A 36 5.18 18.16 8.46
C GLU A 36 5.21 16.80 9.19
N GLN A 37 4.59 15.78 8.62
CA GLN A 37 4.57 14.41 9.16
C GLN A 37 5.96 13.76 9.05
N SER A 38 6.63 13.94 7.92
CA SER A 38 8.01 13.48 7.73
C SER A 38 8.98 14.16 8.71
N ALA A 39 8.85 15.47 8.91
CA ALA A 39 9.65 16.23 9.87
C ALA A 39 9.41 15.80 11.32
N ALA A 40 8.14 15.57 11.70
CA ALA A 40 7.79 15.05 13.01
C ALA A 40 8.41 13.66 13.26
N MET A 41 8.41 12.78 12.26
CA MET A 41 8.97 11.44 12.39
C MET A 41 10.51 11.45 12.54
N MET A 42 11.20 12.36 11.86
CA MET A 42 12.65 12.53 11.99
C MET A 42 13.09 12.95 13.41
N THR A 43 12.21 13.65 14.14
CA THR A 43 12.47 14.15 15.50
C THR A 43 11.81 13.31 16.61
N ALA A 44 11.00 12.31 16.25
CA ALA A 44 10.30 11.46 17.19
C ALA A 44 11.26 10.57 18.04
N PRO A 45 10.85 10.11 19.23
CA PRO A 45 11.61 9.13 20.00
C PRO A 45 11.84 7.83 19.23
N GLY A 46 12.93 7.11 19.54
CA GLY A 46 13.30 5.88 18.83
C GLY A 46 12.23 4.80 18.84
N GLU A 47 11.53 4.62 19.96
CA GLU A 47 10.44 3.64 20.08
C GLU A 47 9.24 3.99 19.20
N VAL A 48 8.91 5.27 19.07
CA VAL A 48 7.84 5.75 18.17
C VAL A 48 8.17 5.45 16.72
N ARG A 49 9.42 5.66 16.30
CA ARG A 49 9.88 5.35 14.95
C ARG A 49 9.85 3.84 14.67
N LYS A 50 10.31 3.01 15.62
CA LYS A 50 10.28 1.54 15.49
C LYS A 50 8.84 1.04 15.36
N GLU A 51 7.95 1.54 16.20
CA GLU A 51 6.54 1.15 16.17
C GLU A 51 5.85 1.59 14.86
N THR A 52 6.12 2.81 14.41
CA THR A 52 5.64 3.28 13.09
C THR A 52 6.13 2.36 11.98
N ALA A 53 7.42 2.01 11.96
CA ALA A 53 7.98 1.13 10.94
C ALA A 53 7.38 -0.28 10.97
N ARG A 54 7.15 -0.83 12.18
CA ARG A 54 6.48 -2.13 12.37
C ARG A 54 5.07 -2.10 11.77
N LEU A 55 4.25 -1.12 12.16
CA LEU A 55 2.87 -1.00 11.69
C LEU A 55 2.80 -0.76 10.18
N LEU A 56 3.69 0.05 9.61
CA LEU A 56 3.76 0.25 8.15
C LEU A 56 4.13 -1.03 7.41
N THR A 57 4.99 -1.86 8.00
CA THR A 57 5.37 -3.17 7.43
C THR A 57 4.19 -4.14 7.46
N GLU A 58 3.54 -4.30 8.61
CA GLU A 58 2.36 -5.16 8.76
C GLU A 58 1.25 -4.75 7.80
N LEU A 59 0.96 -3.45 7.75
CA LEU A 59 -0.04 -2.89 6.86
C LEU A 59 0.27 -3.13 5.38
N SER A 60 1.55 -3.05 5.00
CA SER A 60 1.97 -3.35 3.64
C SER A 60 1.72 -4.83 3.34
N LEU A 61 2.13 -5.74 4.23
CA LEU A 61 1.91 -7.18 4.05
C LEU A 61 0.42 -7.53 3.93
N ASP A 62 -0.43 -6.96 4.79
CA ASP A 62 -1.87 -7.22 4.77
C ASP A 62 -2.52 -6.73 3.47
N LEU A 63 -2.19 -5.52 3.02
CA LEU A 63 -2.71 -4.96 1.77
C LEU A 63 -2.22 -5.74 0.54
N GLU A 64 -0.98 -6.21 0.55
CA GLU A 64 -0.42 -7.03 -0.53
C GLU A 64 -1.10 -8.41 -0.58
N ALA A 65 -1.37 -9.03 0.58
CA ALA A 65 -2.11 -10.29 0.66
C ALA A 65 -3.54 -10.15 0.10
N VAL A 66 -4.25 -9.05 0.43
CA VAL A 66 -5.58 -8.76 -0.13
C VAL A 66 -5.50 -8.55 -1.64
N ARG A 67 -4.51 -7.78 -2.12
CA ARG A 67 -4.30 -7.59 -3.57
C ARG A 67 -4.11 -8.92 -4.28
N ASP A 68 -3.28 -9.79 -3.75
CA ASP A 68 -2.94 -11.06 -4.38
C ASP A 68 -4.15 -12.01 -4.37
N ALA A 69 -4.94 -12.04 -3.30
CA ALA A 69 -6.20 -12.78 -3.25
C ALA A 69 -7.19 -12.32 -4.34
N ILE A 70 -7.36 -11.01 -4.52
CA ILE A 70 -8.23 -10.46 -5.57
C ILE A 70 -7.69 -10.80 -6.96
N LYS A 71 -6.38 -10.68 -7.18
CA LYS A 71 -5.74 -11.09 -8.45
C LYS A 71 -5.98 -12.56 -8.76
N ILE A 72 -5.89 -13.44 -7.77
CA ILE A 72 -6.19 -14.87 -7.92
C ILE A 72 -7.65 -15.04 -8.36
N ALA A 73 -8.61 -14.43 -7.65
CA ALA A 73 -10.03 -14.50 -8.01
C ALA A 73 -10.29 -14.04 -9.46
N ILE A 74 -9.72 -12.90 -9.87
CA ILE A 74 -9.79 -12.40 -11.26
C ILE A 74 -9.23 -13.44 -12.24
N SER A 75 -8.04 -14.00 -11.96
CA SER A 75 -7.39 -14.96 -12.85
C SER A 75 -8.14 -16.30 -12.96
N SER A 76 -8.88 -16.67 -11.91
CA SER A 76 -9.73 -17.87 -11.86
C SER A 76 -11.12 -17.64 -12.47
N GLY A 77 -11.43 -16.43 -12.93
CA GLY A 77 -12.74 -16.09 -13.49
C GLY A 77 -13.86 -15.91 -12.46
N LEU A 78 -13.50 -15.79 -11.17
CA LEU A 78 -14.41 -15.50 -10.06
C LEU A 78 -14.65 -13.99 -9.98
N ILE A 79 -15.36 -13.46 -10.98
CA ILE A 79 -15.49 -12.01 -11.20
C ILE A 79 -16.37 -11.36 -10.13
N GLU A 80 -17.44 -12.04 -9.70
CA GLU A 80 -18.35 -11.50 -8.67
C GLU A 80 -17.65 -11.43 -7.31
N GLU A 81 -16.89 -12.46 -6.96
CA GLU A 81 -16.08 -12.50 -5.74
C GLU A 81 -14.97 -11.43 -5.77
N ALA A 82 -14.34 -11.24 -6.92
CA ALA A 82 -13.34 -10.19 -7.11
C ALA A 82 -13.94 -8.78 -6.97
N ILE A 83 -15.17 -8.55 -7.44
CA ILE A 83 -15.91 -7.30 -7.25
C ILE A 83 -16.18 -7.07 -5.77
N SER A 84 -16.78 -8.05 -5.08
CA SER A 84 -17.10 -7.94 -3.65
C SER A 84 -15.86 -7.63 -2.82
N ALA A 85 -14.76 -8.35 -3.06
CA ALA A 85 -13.51 -8.12 -2.34
C ALA A 85 -12.88 -6.75 -2.65
N LEU A 86 -13.02 -6.25 -3.88
CA LEU A 86 -12.57 -4.90 -4.24
C LEU A 86 -13.41 -3.81 -3.56
N GLU A 87 -14.72 -3.99 -3.44
CA GLU A 87 -15.62 -3.10 -2.70
C GLU A 87 -15.26 -3.07 -1.21
N GLU A 88 -15.06 -4.23 -0.60
CA GLU A 88 -14.59 -4.34 0.79
C GLU A 88 -13.25 -3.62 1.01
N LEU A 89 -12.30 -3.78 0.09
CA LEU A 89 -11.02 -3.07 0.14
C LEU A 89 -11.21 -1.54 0.07
N ARG A 90 -12.17 -1.05 -0.74
CA ARG A 90 -12.46 0.39 -0.89
C ARG A 90 -13.15 0.99 0.33
N ASP A 91 -13.84 0.18 1.11
CA ASP A 91 -14.54 0.60 2.32
C ASP A 91 -13.71 0.38 3.60
N LEU A 92 -12.64 -0.42 3.51
CA LEU A 92 -11.76 -0.73 4.64
C LEU A 92 -11.17 0.54 5.28
N SER A 93 -11.43 0.77 6.56
CA SER A 93 -10.91 1.93 7.30
C SER A 93 -9.82 1.53 8.29
N PHE A 94 -8.79 2.37 8.44
CA PHE A 94 -7.78 2.20 9.49
C PHE A 94 -8.34 2.63 10.86
N VAL A 95 -8.44 1.69 11.79
CA VAL A 95 -8.96 1.90 13.15
C VAL A 95 -7.83 1.69 14.15
N ASP A 96 -7.08 2.75 14.42
CA ASP A 96 -6.14 2.83 15.54
C ASP A 96 -6.13 4.26 16.09
N ALA A 97 -6.04 4.38 17.42
CA ALA A 97 -6.01 5.63 18.17
C ALA A 97 -4.61 5.95 18.74
N ASN A 98 -3.61 5.13 18.41
CA ASN A 98 -2.24 5.32 18.87
C ASN A 98 -1.61 6.62 18.33
N HIS A 99 -0.51 7.04 18.95
CA HIS A 99 0.20 8.28 18.59
C HIS A 99 0.88 8.24 17.21
N VAL A 100 1.04 7.05 16.61
CA VAL A 100 1.59 6.86 15.25
C VAL A 100 0.49 6.83 14.17
N ALA A 101 -0.78 6.80 14.59
CA ALA A 101 -1.95 6.63 13.73
C ALA A 101 -2.04 7.66 12.59
N PRO A 102 -1.67 8.94 12.73
CA PRO A 102 -1.78 9.88 11.61
C PRO A 102 -0.97 9.46 10.39
N ILE A 103 0.28 9.03 10.60
CA ILE A 103 1.18 8.63 9.51
C ILE A 103 0.78 7.28 8.93
N VAL A 104 0.45 6.32 9.80
CA VAL A 104 0.00 5.00 9.36
C VAL A 104 -1.33 5.09 8.61
N ARG A 105 -2.26 5.95 9.03
CA ARG A 105 -3.54 6.21 8.34
C ARG A 105 -3.33 6.82 6.95
N THR A 106 -2.41 7.79 6.81
CA THR A 106 -2.07 8.36 5.50
C THR A 106 -1.51 7.29 4.57
N ALA A 107 -0.54 6.49 5.07
CA ALA A 107 0.06 5.39 4.30
C ALA A 107 -1.00 4.36 3.87
N PHE A 108 -1.83 3.92 4.80
CA PHE A 108 -2.93 3.01 4.55
C PHE A 108 -3.87 3.51 3.47
N THR A 109 -4.41 4.71 3.66
CA THR A 109 -5.43 5.27 2.76
C THR A 109 -4.88 5.39 1.34
N THR A 110 -3.62 5.82 1.22
CA THR A 110 -2.95 6.01 -0.06
C THR A 110 -2.67 4.69 -0.75
N ARG A 111 -2.04 3.73 -0.05
CA ARG A 111 -1.71 2.43 -0.62
C ARG A 111 -2.95 1.64 -0.99
N ARG A 112 -3.98 1.66 -0.15
CA ARG A 112 -5.30 1.08 -0.42
C ARG A 112 -5.91 1.65 -1.70
N ALA A 113 -5.86 2.97 -1.89
CA ALA A 113 -6.39 3.62 -3.09
C ALA A 113 -5.59 3.29 -4.37
N GLU A 114 -4.28 3.11 -4.27
CA GLU A 114 -3.44 2.63 -5.38
C GLU A 114 -3.81 1.21 -5.79
N ILE A 115 -3.84 0.29 -4.83
CA ILE A 115 -4.19 -1.11 -5.06
C ILE A 115 -5.61 -1.21 -5.64
N ALA A 116 -6.58 -0.48 -5.08
CA ALA A 116 -7.94 -0.50 -5.58
C ALA A 116 -8.03 -0.02 -7.05
N ARG A 117 -7.24 1.00 -7.44
CA ARG A 117 -7.17 1.45 -8.84
C ARG A 117 -6.56 0.41 -9.76
N GLU A 118 -5.46 -0.22 -9.34
CA GLU A 118 -4.81 -1.31 -10.08
C GLU A 118 -5.78 -2.47 -10.32
N LEU A 119 -6.41 -2.95 -9.24
CA LEU A 119 -7.33 -4.10 -9.29
C LEU A 119 -8.59 -3.80 -10.09
N HIS A 120 -9.13 -2.58 -9.98
CA HIS A 120 -10.26 -2.16 -10.82
C HIS A 120 -9.92 -2.25 -12.31
N ALA A 121 -8.73 -1.80 -12.72
CA ALA A 121 -8.31 -1.88 -14.12
C ALA A 121 -8.17 -3.34 -14.59
N LEU A 122 -7.62 -4.22 -13.75
CA LEU A 122 -7.50 -5.66 -14.04
C LEU A 122 -8.88 -6.33 -14.16
N LEU A 123 -9.80 -5.98 -13.26
CA LEU A 123 -11.14 -6.51 -13.22
C LEU A 123 -11.94 -6.09 -14.46
N CYS A 124 -11.85 -4.83 -14.88
CA CYS A 124 -12.42 -4.36 -16.14
C CYS A 124 -11.90 -5.20 -17.30
N ALA A 125 -10.58 -5.33 -17.47
CA ALA A 125 -10.00 -6.11 -18.55
C ALA A 125 -10.45 -7.59 -18.55
N ALA A 126 -10.58 -8.20 -17.36
CA ALA A 126 -11.09 -9.55 -17.22
C ALA A 126 -12.57 -9.67 -17.61
N TYR A 127 -13.40 -8.70 -17.21
CA TYR A 127 -14.81 -8.62 -17.58
C TYR A 127 -15.01 -8.44 -19.09
N GLU A 128 -14.21 -7.56 -19.72
CA GLU A 128 -14.23 -7.36 -21.17
C GLU A 128 -13.89 -8.66 -21.91
N LYS A 129 -12.87 -9.37 -21.44
CA LYS A 129 -12.47 -10.66 -22.02
C LYS A 129 -13.56 -11.73 -21.89
N LEU A 130 -14.30 -11.74 -20.77
CA LEU A 130 -15.37 -12.70 -20.51
C LEU A 130 -16.63 -12.41 -21.33
N THR A 131 -17.00 -11.13 -21.46
CA THR A 131 -18.31 -10.72 -22.00
C THR A 131 -18.25 -10.10 -23.40
N GLY A 132 -17.06 -9.74 -23.88
CA GLY A 132 -16.88 -8.98 -25.12
C GLY A 132 -17.35 -7.53 -25.05
N ARG A 133 -17.76 -7.03 -23.88
CA ARG A 133 -18.22 -5.65 -23.68
C ARG A 133 -17.10 -4.81 -23.11
N CYS A 134 -16.74 -3.73 -23.79
CA CYS A 134 -15.76 -2.77 -23.29
C CYS A 134 -16.32 -2.00 -22.07
N VAL A 135 -15.54 -1.88 -21.01
CA VAL A 135 -15.85 -1.10 -19.81
C VAL A 135 -14.98 0.15 -19.85
N GLU A 136 -15.58 1.32 -20.05
CA GLU A 136 -14.84 2.58 -20.04
C GLU A 136 -14.28 2.85 -18.64
N ILE A 137 -12.95 2.79 -18.51
CA ILE A 137 -12.26 3.24 -17.31
C ILE A 137 -12.12 4.76 -17.44
N GLU A 138 -12.99 5.53 -16.79
CA GLU A 138 -12.83 6.98 -16.67
C GLU A 138 -11.49 7.28 -15.97
N ARG A 139 -10.45 7.58 -16.76
CA ARG A 139 -9.22 8.18 -16.23
C ARG A 139 -9.56 9.60 -15.82
N ARG A 140 -9.96 9.81 -14.57
CA ARG A 140 -10.02 11.18 -14.02
C ARG A 140 -8.64 11.82 -14.17
N ALA A 141 -8.61 12.87 -14.98
CA ALA A 141 -7.48 13.75 -15.24
C ALA A 141 -7.06 14.51 -13.97
#